data_AF-A0A958XME1-F1
#
_entry.id   AF-A0A958XME1-F1
#
_cell.length_a   1.000
_cell.length_b   1.000
_cell.length_c   1.000
_cell.angle_alpha   90.00
_cell.angle_beta   90.00
_cell.angle_gamma   90.00
#
_symmetry.space_group_name_H-M   'P 1'
#
loop_
_entity.id
_entity.type
_entity.pdbx_description
1 polymer ?
#
loop_
_entity_poly.entity_id
_entity_poly.type
_entity_poly.pdbx_seq_one_letter_code
_entity_poly.pdbx_strand_id
1 'polypeptide(L)'
;MYFRTIFGFFAHFAWVALLTLLTQIGGLVWLLALPVAYFLRRKWPLRGLTWLAFICMYFAGSVFVVPPLARLNGRVPMPVFSNQQLRPESLWFCLLNRHYVRPDLRRALEEVALQMQNQFPGNAIWYLDANFPFINGYPLEPHFSHNDGKKIDLSFYWTQAESGMPVDANPSPVGYGLYADPLPNERDYSAECKQKGYWYIDLDGSIAAPFISKKNYRFDGERTRELLRLLAEHPAIRRILVQPHLKQRLGLSAFGKLRFQGCKAARHDDHAHVELR
;
A
#
# COMPACT_ATOMS: atom_id res chain seq x y z
N MET A 1 21.80 6.02 -39.21
CA MET A 1 22.46 6.35 -37.91
C MET A 1 21.58 7.28 -37.06
N TYR A 2 21.09 8.41 -37.60
CA TYR A 2 20.16 9.34 -36.91
C TYR A 2 18.90 8.70 -36.30
N PHE A 3 18.22 7.81 -37.04
CA PHE A 3 16.99 7.15 -36.55
C PHE A 3 17.20 6.27 -35.31
N ARG A 4 18.37 5.62 -35.16
CA ARG A 4 18.69 4.80 -33.98
C ARG A 4 18.93 5.67 -32.74
N THR A 5 19.52 6.86 -32.92
CA THR A 5 19.77 7.82 -31.84
C THR A 5 18.47 8.46 -31.35
N ILE A 6 17.57 8.82 -32.28
CA ILE A 6 16.26 9.40 -31.97
C ILE A 6 15.36 8.38 -31.26
N PHE A 7 15.30 7.13 -31.74
CA PHE A 7 14.53 6.06 -31.08
C PHE A 7 15.04 5.78 -29.66
N GLY A 8 16.37 5.75 -29.46
CA GLY A 8 16.97 5.60 -28.14
C GLY A 8 16.60 6.74 -27.19
N PHE A 9 16.54 7.99 -27.68
CA PHE A 9 16.12 9.14 -26.90
C PHE A 9 14.67 9.01 -26.41
N PHE A 10 13.73 8.69 -27.31
CA PHE A 10 12.32 8.52 -26.93
C PHE A 10 12.10 7.36 -25.96
N ALA A 11 12.83 6.25 -26.15
CA ALA A 11 12.79 5.12 -25.23
C ALA A 11 13.26 5.52 -23.82
N HIS A 12 14.37 6.26 -23.70
CA HIS A 12 14.83 6.77 -22.41
C HIS A 12 13.86 7.76 -21.80
N PHE A 13 13.27 8.65 -22.60
CA PHE A 13 12.27 9.60 -22.11
C PHE A 13 11.04 8.88 -21.54
N ALA A 14 10.46 7.95 -22.28
CA ALA A 14 9.33 7.15 -21.83
C ALA A 14 9.67 6.36 -20.56
N TRP A 15 10.88 5.80 -20.48
CA TRP A 15 11.34 5.08 -19.31
C TRP A 15 11.53 5.98 -18.08
N VAL A 16 12.08 7.18 -18.25
CA VAL A 16 12.20 8.18 -17.19
C VAL A 16 10.82 8.60 -16.69
N ALA A 17 9.87 8.85 -17.60
CA ALA A 17 8.51 9.21 -17.22
C ALA A 17 7.84 8.07 -16.43
N LEU A 18 7.94 6.82 -16.91
CA LEU A 18 7.39 5.65 -16.23
C LEU A 18 8.00 5.44 -14.85
N LEU A 19 9.33 5.45 -14.74
CA LEU A 19 10.01 5.27 -13.46
C LEU A 19 9.69 6.40 -12.48
N THR A 20 9.58 7.64 -12.97
CA THR A 20 9.17 8.78 -12.14
C THR A 20 7.77 8.52 -11.63
N LEU A 21 6.80 8.25 -12.50
CA LEU A 21 5.41 7.99 -12.12
C LEU A 21 5.28 6.88 -11.07
N LEU A 22 5.99 5.76 -11.24
CA LEU A 22 5.85 4.60 -10.37
C LEU A 22 6.59 4.72 -9.03
N THR A 23 7.64 5.55 -8.94
CA THR A 23 8.55 5.56 -7.77
C THR A 23 8.86 6.94 -7.20
N GLN A 24 8.35 8.01 -7.83
CA GLN A 24 8.70 9.42 -7.66
C GLN A 24 10.16 9.80 -7.99
N ILE A 25 11.14 8.91 -7.77
CA ILE A 25 12.57 9.20 -7.87
C ILE A 25 13.28 8.49 -9.04
N GLY A 26 12.70 7.41 -9.54
CA GLY A 26 13.39 6.45 -10.41
C GLY A 26 13.86 7.05 -11.73
N GLY A 27 13.11 7.99 -12.30
CA GLY A 27 13.54 8.68 -13.51
C GLY A 27 14.79 9.53 -13.31
N LEU A 28 14.89 10.24 -12.17
CA LEU A 28 16.10 10.98 -11.82
C LEU A 28 17.29 10.04 -11.63
N VAL A 29 17.09 8.93 -10.90
CA VAL A 29 18.15 7.93 -10.70
C VAL A 29 18.60 7.32 -12.03
N TRP A 30 17.67 7.05 -12.95
CA TRP A 30 17.99 6.57 -14.29
C TRP A 30 18.86 7.56 -15.07
N LEU A 31 18.51 8.84 -15.04
CA LEU A 31 19.31 9.89 -15.70
C LEU A 31 20.73 9.98 -15.12
N LEU A 32 20.90 9.80 -13.81
CA LEU A 32 22.21 9.77 -13.15
C LEU A 32 23.00 8.49 -13.47
N ALA A 33 22.33 7.36 -13.68
CA ALA A 33 22.97 6.09 -14.02
C ALA A 33 23.60 6.08 -15.42
N LEU A 34 23.09 6.88 -16.36
CA LEU A 34 23.61 6.98 -17.74
C LEU A 34 25.07 7.46 -17.79
N PRO A 35 25.46 8.63 -17.24
CA PRO A 35 26.85 9.08 -17.25
C PRO A 35 27.75 8.16 -16.41
N VAL A 36 27.28 7.65 -15.26
CA VAL A 36 28.04 6.71 -14.44
C VAL A 36 28.41 5.46 -15.25
N ALA A 37 27.45 4.86 -15.93
CA ALA A 37 27.69 3.70 -16.77
C ALA A 37 28.59 4.03 -17.98
N TYR A 38 28.48 5.23 -18.56
CA TYR A 38 29.38 5.69 -19.62
C TYR A 38 30.84 5.70 -19.16
N PHE A 39 31.12 6.26 -17.97
CA PHE A 39 32.48 6.28 -17.43
C PHE A 39 32.99 4.89 -17.05
N LEU A 40 32.15 4.06 -16.44
CA LEU A 40 32.54 2.70 -16.06
C LEU A 40 32.82 1.81 -17.28
N ARG A 41 32.10 2.00 -18.40
CA ARG A 41 32.33 1.26 -19.65
C ARG A 41 33.71 1.47 -20.25
N ARG A 42 34.36 2.62 -19.99
CA ARG A 42 35.74 2.88 -20.43
C ARG A 42 36.74 1.89 -19.83
N LYS A 43 36.45 1.39 -18.62
CA LYS A 43 37.29 0.40 -17.92
C LYS A 43 36.73 -1.03 -18.06
N TRP A 44 35.41 -1.18 -18.07
CA TRP A 44 34.73 -2.47 -18.05
C TRP A 44 33.63 -2.51 -19.14
N PRO A 45 33.91 -3.01 -20.35
CA PRO A 45 32.97 -2.99 -21.48
C PRO A 45 31.86 -4.06 -21.36
N LEU A 46 31.24 -4.17 -20.19
CA LEU A 46 30.17 -5.11 -19.90
C LEU A 46 28.83 -4.64 -20.47
N ARG A 47 28.09 -5.55 -21.10
CA ARG A 47 26.69 -5.32 -21.48
C ARG A 47 25.84 -5.18 -20.22
N GLY A 48 24.85 -4.30 -20.23
CA GLY A 48 23.94 -4.11 -19.09
C GLY A 48 24.44 -3.18 -17.97
N LEU A 49 25.64 -2.58 -18.10
CA LEU A 49 26.23 -1.74 -17.03
C LEU A 49 25.35 -0.56 -16.59
N THR A 50 24.53 0.00 -17.49
CA THR A 50 23.55 1.05 -17.14
C THR A 50 22.47 0.53 -16.20
N TRP A 51 21.96 -0.67 -16.44
CA TRP A 51 20.97 -1.30 -15.55
C TRP A 51 21.57 -1.64 -14.20
N LEU A 52 22.80 -2.17 -14.18
CA LEU A 52 23.51 -2.42 -12.93
C LEU A 52 23.73 -1.13 -12.13
N ALA A 53 24.22 -0.07 -12.79
CA ALA A 53 24.39 1.24 -12.16
C ALA A 53 23.06 1.78 -11.62
N PHE A 54 21.98 1.70 -12.41
CA PHE A 54 20.64 2.12 -11.99
C PHE A 54 20.16 1.34 -10.77
N ILE A 55 20.21 0.00 -10.78
CA ILE A 55 19.74 -0.84 -9.68
C ILE A 55 20.52 -0.53 -8.40
N CYS A 56 21.86 -0.47 -8.49
CA CYS A 56 22.71 -0.15 -7.34
C CYS A 56 22.41 1.25 -6.78
N MET A 57 22.33 2.26 -7.66
CA MET A 57 22.05 3.63 -7.26
C MET A 57 20.63 3.80 -6.71
N TYR A 58 19.64 3.13 -7.30
CA TYR A 58 18.25 3.18 -6.87
C TYR A 58 18.08 2.55 -5.50
N PHE A 59 18.68 1.38 -5.29
CA PHE A 59 18.64 0.70 -4.00
C PHE A 59 19.37 1.51 -2.92
N ALA A 60 20.62 1.92 -3.19
CA ALA A 60 21.39 2.75 -2.25
C ALA A 60 20.68 4.08 -1.96
N GLY A 61 20.10 4.72 -2.98
CA GLY A 61 19.33 5.95 -2.85
C GLY A 61 18.08 5.74 -1.99
N SER A 62 17.28 4.72 -2.29
CA SER A 62 16.03 4.43 -1.56
C SER A 62 16.27 4.04 -0.10
N VAL A 63 17.40 3.41 0.21
CA VAL A 63 17.74 2.99 1.58
C VAL A 63 18.44 4.10 2.37
N PHE A 64 19.44 4.77 1.79
CA PHE A 64 20.33 5.67 2.54
C PHE A 64 20.06 7.16 2.32
N VAL A 65 19.51 7.55 1.16
CA VAL A 65 19.37 8.96 0.77
C VAL A 65 17.94 9.46 0.92
N VAL A 66 16.97 8.70 0.42
CA VAL A 66 15.56 9.11 0.39
C VAL A 66 15.00 9.27 1.81
N PRO A 67 15.18 8.32 2.76
CA PRO A 67 14.59 8.46 4.10
C PRO A 67 15.01 9.74 4.86
N PRO A 68 16.30 10.11 4.96
CA PRO A 68 16.67 11.35 5.66
C PRO A 68 16.18 12.60 4.93
N LEU A 69 16.18 12.62 3.59
CA LEU A 69 15.65 13.76 2.83
C LEU A 69 14.12 13.89 2.97
N ALA A 70 13.40 12.77 2.99
CA ALA A 70 11.95 12.76 3.12
C ALA A 70 11.49 13.38 4.46
N ARG A 71 12.30 13.22 5.52
CA ARG A 71 12.04 13.84 6.83
C ARG A 71 12.01 15.36 6.78
N LEU A 72 12.81 15.99 5.91
CA LEU A 72 12.80 17.43 5.72
C LEU A 72 11.44 17.94 5.23
N ASN A 73 10.70 17.10 4.50
CA ASN A 73 9.34 17.38 4.02
C ASN A 73 8.25 16.81 4.96
N GLY A 74 8.64 16.40 6.17
CA GLY A 74 7.76 15.83 7.17
C GLY A 74 7.24 14.44 6.81
N ARG A 75 8.06 13.62 6.13
CA ARG A 75 7.79 12.22 5.81
C ARG A 75 8.75 11.28 6.51
N VAL A 76 8.25 10.13 6.93
CA VAL A 76 9.06 9.02 7.41
C VAL A 76 8.62 7.74 6.71
N PRO A 77 9.55 6.83 6.37
CA PRO A 77 9.17 5.51 5.90
C PRO A 77 8.52 4.72 7.03
N MET A 78 7.54 3.89 6.68
CA MET A 78 7.01 2.83 7.53
C MET A 78 8.08 1.76 7.78
N PRO A 79 8.05 1.05 8.92
CA PRO A 79 9.03 0.01 9.23
C PRO A 79 8.91 -1.19 8.27
N VAL A 80 10.02 -1.56 7.63
CA VAL A 80 10.06 -2.72 6.70
C VAL A 80 10.45 -4.00 7.44
N PHE A 81 11.57 -3.95 8.18
CA PHE A 81 12.11 -5.09 8.94
C PHE A 81 12.39 -4.77 10.41
N SER A 82 12.25 -3.49 10.81
CA SER A 82 12.60 -3.03 12.15
C SER A 82 11.49 -3.20 13.19
N ASN A 83 10.29 -3.58 12.76
CA ASN A 83 9.13 -3.79 13.62
C ASN A 83 8.44 -5.09 13.22
N GLN A 84 8.22 -6.00 14.18
CA GLN A 84 7.59 -7.28 13.92
C GLN A 84 6.05 -7.19 13.95
N GLN A 85 5.51 -6.17 14.63
CA GLN A 85 4.09 -5.95 14.83
C GLN A 85 3.48 -4.96 13.82
N LEU A 86 4.30 -4.31 12.98
CA LEU A 86 3.86 -3.40 11.93
C LEU A 86 4.74 -3.61 10.71
N ARG A 87 4.19 -4.23 9.65
CA ARG A 87 4.97 -4.78 8.53
C ARG A 87 4.32 -4.47 7.19
N PRO A 88 5.10 -4.38 6.10
CA PRO A 88 4.54 -4.27 4.77
C PRO A 88 3.89 -5.57 4.37
N GLU A 89 2.67 -5.49 3.85
CA GLU A 89 1.98 -6.60 3.19
C GLU A 89 2.79 -7.10 1.97
N SER A 90 3.41 -6.16 1.24
CA SER A 90 4.28 -6.48 0.13
C SER A 90 5.51 -5.58 0.10
N LEU A 91 6.68 -6.19 -0.19
CA LEU A 91 7.91 -5.43 -0.41
C LEU A 91 7.82 -4.53 -1.65
N TRP A 92 6.85 -4.72 -2.55
CA TRP A 92 6.63 -3.83 -3.69
C TRP A 92 6.35 -2.39 -3.26
N PHE A 93 5.57 -2.18 -2.20
CA PHE A 93 5.33 -0.82 -1.65
C PHE A 93 6.64 -0.18 -1.16
N CYS A 94 7.56 -1.00 -0.66
CA CYS A 94 8.87 -0.55 -0.20
C CYS A 94 9.80 -0.22 -1.37
N LEU A 95 9.93 -1.15 -2.32
CA LEU A 95 10.74 -1.01 -3.53
C LEU A 95 10.30 0.16 -4.39
N LEU A 96 9.01 0.47 -4.45
CA LEU A 96 8.47 1.60 -5.21
C LEU A 96 8.43 2.91 -4.40
N ASN A 97 8.96 2.95 -3.18
CA ASN A 97 8.90 4.14 -2.31
C ASN A 97 7.47 4.64 -2.02
N ARG A 98 6.48 3.74 -1.95
CA ARG A 98 5.05 4.04 -1.67
C ARG A 98 4.65 3.87 -0.20
N HIS A 99 5.62 3.80 0.71
CA HIS A 99 5.45 3.46 2.13
C HIS A 99 5.81 4.62 3.08
N TYR A 100 5.70 5.87 2.62
CA TYR A 100 5.99 7.05 3.44
C TYR A 100 4.73 7.66 4.04
N VAL A 101 4.80 8.08 5.30
CA VAL A 101 3.69 8.72 6.02
C VAL A 101 4.17 9.92 6.83
N ARG A 102 3.24 10.70 7.38
CA ARG A 102 3.55 11.67 8.44
C ARG A 102 4.03 10.94 9.71
N PRO A 103 4.99 11.49 10.47
CA PRO A 103 5.48 10.90 11.72
C PRO A 103 4.36 10.53 12.71
N ASP A 104 3.32 11.34 12.82
CA ASP A 104 2.21 11.10 13.75
C ASP A 104 1.38 9.88 13.38
N LEU A 105 1.19 9.63 12.08
CA LEU A 105 0.49 8.43 11.61
C LEU A 105 1.32 7.18 11.90
N ARG A 106 2.64 7.23 11.65
CA ARG A 106 3.54 6.13 12.01
C ARG A 106 3.48 5.81 13.50
N ARG A 107 3.60 6.83 14.37
CA ARG A 107 3.52 6.65 15.83
C ARG A 107 2.19 6.05 16.27
N ALA A 108 1.08 6.59 15.75
CA ALA A 108 -0.26 6.05 16.04
C ALA A 108 -0.38 4.57 15.67
N LEU A 109 0.17 4.16 14.52
CA LEU A 109 0.15 2.77 14.10
C LEU A 109 1.09 1.87 14.91
N GLU A 110 2.26 2.36 15.32
CA GLU A 110 3.15 1.64 16.22
C GLU A 110 2.50 1.41 17.60
N GLU A 111 1.76 2.40 18.13
CA GLU A 111 1.00 2.29 19.38
C GLU A 111 -0.18 1.32 19.27
N VAL A 112 -0.93 1.35 18.16
CA VAL A 112 -2.02 0.38 17.91
C VAL A 112 -1.46 -1.02 17.68
N ALA A 113 -0.32 -1.16 16.99
CA ALA A 113 0.36 -2.44 16.79
C ALA A 113 0.77 -3.09 18.12
N LEU A 114 1.28 -2.29 19.07
CA LEU A 114 1.61 -2.77 20.40
C LEU A 114 0.38 -3.26 21.17
N GLN A 115 -0.74 -2.53 21.08
CA GLN A 115 -2.00 -2.95 21.72
C GLN A 115 -2.55 -4.23 21.09
N MET A 116 -2.51 -4.35 19.76
CA MET A 116 -2.88 -5.57 19.04
C MET A 116 -2.02 -6.76 19.47
N GLN A 117 -0.70 -6.57 19.62
CA GLN A 117 0.22 -7.62 20.09
C GLN A 117 -0.08 -8.07 21.52
N ASN A 118 -0.52 -7.16 22.40
CA ASN A 118 -0.88 -7.52 23.77
C ASN A 118 -2.15 -8.36 23.84
N GLN A 119 -3.14 -8.06 22.99
CA GLN A 119 -4.41 -8.78 22.96
C GLN A 119 -4.36 -10.06 22.12
N PHE A 120 -3.56 -10.06 21.04
CA PHE A 120 -3.35 -11.18 20.14
C PHE A 120 -1.83 -11.41 19.97
N PRO A 121 -1.19 -12.16 20.87
CA PRO A 121 0.25 -12.41 20.78
C PRO A 121 0.68 -13.02 19.45
N GLY A 122 1.70 -12.42 18.83
CA GLY A 122 2.24 -12.84 17.53
C GLY A 122 1.55 -12.17 16.33
N ASN A 123 0.53 -11.35 16.59
CA ASN A 123 -0.17 -10.62 15.54
C ASN A 123 0.61 -9.41 15.05
N ALA A 124 0.57 -9.17 13.74
CA ALA A 124 1.12 -7.98 13.10
C ALA A 124 0.02 -7.17 12.40
N ILE A 125 0.15 -5.86 12.35
CA ILE A 125 -0.60 -5.00 11.45
C ILE A 125 0.16 -4.99 10.11
N TRP A 126 -0.55 -5.33 9.05
CA TRP A 126 0.02 -5.30 7.71
C TRP A 126 -0.46 -4.07 6.96
N TYR A 127 0.50 -3.21 6.58
CA TYR A 127 0.21 -2.02 5.81
C TYR A 127 0.43 -2.26 4.31
N LEU A 128 -0.44 -1.62 3.52
CA LEU A 128 -0.43 -1.68 2.07
C LEU A 128 0.15 -0.35 1.52
N ASP A 129 -0.53 0.27 0.56
CA ASP A 129 -0.13 1.58 0.06
C ASP A 129 -0.26 2.68 1.12
N ALA A 130 0.74 3.56 1.13
CA ALA A 130 0.73 4.82 1.85
C ALA A 130 1.00 5.95 0.85
N ASN A 131 2.12 6.67 0.95
CA ASN A 131 2.43 7.80 0.08
C ASN A 131 3.90 7.80 -0.38
N PHE A 132 4.20 8.65 -1.36
CA PHE A 132 5.55 8.92 -1.83
C PHE A 132 6.35 9.88 -0.91
N PRO A 133 7.70 9.88 -0.97
CA PRO A 133 8.55 10.56 0.01
C PRO A 133 8.59 12.09 -0.03
N PHE A 134 8.29 12.78 -1.13
CA PHE A 134 8.68 14.19 -1.28
C PHE A 134 7.55 15.19 -1.59
N ILE A 135 6.67 14.89 -2.53
CA ILE A 135 5.76 15.87 -3.13
C ILE A 135 4.32 15.57 -2.73
N ASN A 136 3.62 16.58 -2.19
CA ASN A 136 2.17 16.49 -1.97
C ASN A 136 1.42 16.62 -3.31
N GLY A 137 0.33 15.88 -3.48
CA GLY A 137 -0.43 15.88 -4.74
C GLY A 137 0.18 14.99 -5.82
N TYR A 138 1.29 14.29 -5.54
CA TYR A 138 1.88 13.36 -6.49
C TYR A 138 0.90 12.22 -6.79
N PRO A 139 0.63 11.90 -8.06
CA PRO A 139 -0.35 10.89 -8.41
C PRO A 139 0.10 9.51 -7.95
N LEU A 140 -0.70 8.88 -7.10
CA LEU A 140 -0.52 7.50 -6.66
C LEU A 140 -1.69 6.69 -7.23
N GLU A 141 -1.47 6.03 -8.36
CA GLU A 141 -2.49 5.18 -8.99
C GLU A 141 -2.59 3.82 -8.28
N PRO A 142 -3.80 3.28 -8.02
CA PRO A 142 -5.13 3.90 -8.14
C PRO A 142 -5.54 4.73 -6.90
N HIS A 143 -4.68 4.78 -5.89
CA HIS A 143 -4.89 5.36 -4.56
C HIS A 143 -4.77 6.91 -4.49
N PHE A 144 -5.51 7.64 -5.33
CA PHE A 144 -5.37 9.10 -5.51
C PHE A 144 -5.48 9.96 -4.25
N SER A 145 -6.21 9.50 -3.22
CA SER A 145 -6.36 10.24 -1.97
C SER A 145 -5.08 10.29 -1.16
N HIS A 146 -4.19 9.30 -1.33
CA HIS A 146 -2.92 9.17 -0.64
C HIS A 146 -1.88 10.09 -1.28
N ASN A 147 -2.10 11.39 -1.15
CA ASN A 147 -1.32 12.43 -1.80
C ASN A 147 -0.60 13.36 -0.80
N ASP A 148 -0.87 13.21 0.49
CA ASP A 148 -0.38 14.05 1.58
C ASP A 148 0.16 13.21 2.76
N GLY A 149 0.29 11.89 2.53
CA GLY A 149 0.72 10.81 3.44
C GLY A 149 0.22 10.95 4.87
N LYS A 150 -0.98 11.51 4.98
CA LYS A 150 -1.86 11.35 6.12
C LYS A 150 -2.66 10.06 6.01
N LYS A 151 -2.48 9.29 4.93
CA LYS A 151 -3.30 8.13 4.60
C LYS A 151 -2.43 6.90 4.41
N ILE A 152 -2.99 5.76 4.79
CA ILE A 152 -2.39 4.44 4.65
C ILE A 152 -3.50 3.40 4.68
N ASP A 153 -3.35 2.37 3.85
CA ASP A 153 -4.27 1.25 3.82
C ASP A 153 -3.71 0.12 4.71
N LEU A 154 -4.58 -0.52 5.48
CA LEU A 154 -4.24 -1.64 6.37
C LEU A 154 -5.05 -2.88 5.99
N SER A 155 -4.38 -4.02 5.88
CA SER A 155 -5.05 -5.28 5.56
C SER A 155 -5.92 -5.76 6.71
N PHE A 156 -7.00 -6.45 6.37
CA PHE A 156 -7.75 -7.26 7.33
C PHE A 156 -7.07 -8.58 7.66
N TYR A 157 -7.54 -9.19 8.75
CA TYR A 157 -7.08 -10.48 9.22
C TYR A 157 -7.88 -11.63 8.61
N TRP A 158 -7.18 -12.73 8.40
CA TRP A 158 -7.73 -13.95 7.83
C TRP A 158 -7.28 -15.17 8.62
N THR A 159 -8.08 -16.23 8.58
CA THR A 159 -7.76 -17.56 9.06
C THR A 159 -7.87 -18.58 7.94
N GLN A 160 -7.17 -19.69 8.07
CA GLN A 160 -7.36 -20.84 7.19
C GLN A 160 -8.73 -21.45 7.44
N ALA A 161 -9.50 -21.70 6.38
CA ALA A 161 -10.88 -22.17 6.47
C ALA A 161 -11.02 -23.57 7.08
N GLU A 162 -9.99 -24.41 6.92
CA GLU A 162 -9.97 -25.79 7.41
C GLU A 162 -9.53 -25.89 8.88
N SER A 163 -8.40 -25.28 9.23
CA SER A 163 -7.80 -25.39 10.57
C SER A 163 -8.24 -24.29 11.54
N GLY A 164 -8.79 -23.18 11.03
CA GLY A 164 -9.09 -21.98 11.83
C GLY A 164 -7.84 -21.22 12.28
N MET A 165 -6.63 -21.66 11.89
CA MET A 165 -5.39 -20.99 12.29
C MET A 165 -5.25 -19.62 11.63
N PRO A 166 -4.73 -18.60 12.35
CA PRO A 166 -4.33 -17.33 11.76
C PRO A 166 -3.44 -17.49 10.53
N VAL A 167 -3.70 -16.71 9.50
CA VAL A 167 -2.74 -16.49 8.41
C VAL A 167 -1.84 -15.32 8.80
N ASP A 168 -0.54 -15.43 8.49
CA ASP A 168 0.43 -14.39 8.79
C ASP A 168 0.06 -13.07 8.11
N ALA A 169 -0.15 -13.07 6.79
CA ALA A 169 -0.47 -11.88 5.98
C ALA A 169 -1.76 -12.10 5.16
N ASN A 170 -2.19 -11.10 4.39
CA ASN A 170 -3.32 -11.26 3.47
C ASN A 170 -2.99 -12.34 2.42
N PRO A 171 -3.91 -13.27 2.13
CA PRO A 171 -3.72 -14.24 1.06
C PRO A 171 -3.56 -13.64 -0.34
N SER A 172 -3.93 -12.37 -0.54
CA SER A 172 -3.70 -11.66 -1.79
C SER A 172 -2.23 -11.25 -1.97
N PRO A 173 -1.62 -11.42 -3.17
CA PRO A 173 -0.21 -11.10 -3.40
C PRO A 173 0.23 -9.67 -3.05
N VAL A 174 -0.71 -8.72 -3.10
CA VAL A 174 -0.49 -7.31 -2.73
C VAL A 174 -1.49 -6.83 -1.69
N GLY A 175 -2.23 -7.75 -1.07
CA GLY A 175 -3.21 -7.51 -0.01
C GLY A 175 -4.56 -6.88 -0.40
N TYR A 176 -4.78 -6.58 -1.69
CA TYR A 176 -6.07 -6.11 -2.21
C TYR A 176 -6.84 -7.24 -2.93
N GLY A 177 -8.16 -7.15 -2.96
CA GLY A 177 -9.03 -8.02 -3.76
C GLY A 177 -9.55 -9.29 -3.08
N LEU A 178 -9.10 -9.61 -1.87
CA LEU A 178 -9.75 -10.62 -1.04
C LEU A 178 -10.81 -9.97 -0.15
N TYR A 179 -12.06 -9.96 -0.61
CA TYR A 179 -13.15 -9.27 0.08
C TYR A 179 -13.79 -10.10 1.19
N ALA A 180 -14.03 -9.47 2.33
CA ALA A 180 -14.92 -9.92 3.39
C ALA A 180 -16.38 -9.62 3.01
N ASP A 181 -16.87 -10.37 2.03
CA ASP A 181 -18.17 -10.17 1.37
C ASP A 181 -19.36 -10.04 2.36
N PRO A 182 -20.45 -9.35 1.96
CA PRO A 182 -21.67 -9.27 2.75
C PRO A 182 -22.29 -10.64 2.97
N LEU A 183 -22.84 -10.87 4.17
CA LEU A 183 -23.64 -12.05 4.48
C LEU A 183 -25.01 -11.99 3.77
N PRO A 184 -25.75 -13.12 3.65
CA PRO A 184 -27.03 -13.14 2.93
C PRO A 184 -28.10 -12.14 3.40
N ASN A 185 -28.03 -11.71 4.66
CA ASN A 185 -28.94 -10.72 5.26
C ASN A 185 -28.32 -9.32 5.38
N GLU A 186 -27.14 -9.10 4.80
CA GLU A 186 -26.46 -7.81 4.77
C GLU A 186 -26.66 -7.14 3.41
N ARG A 187 -26.64 -5.81 3.42
CA ARG A 187 -26.75 -5.03 2.19
C ARG A 187 -25.48 -5.18 1.36
N ASP A 188 -25.62 -5.63 0.11
CA ASP A 188 -24.51 -5.72 -0.84
C ASP A 188 -24.29 -4.39 -1.57
N TYR A 189 -23.45 -3.55 -0.98
CA TYR A 189 -23.07 -2.27 -1.56
C TYR A 189 -22.31 -2.42 -2.87
N SER A 190 -21.52 -3.49 -3.06
CA SER A 190 -20.81 -3.69 -4.33
C SER A 190 -21.79 -3.97 -5.46
N ALA A 191 -22.75 -4.88 -5.26
CA ALA A 191 -23.80 -5.15 -6.23
C ALA A 191 -24.59 -3.89 -6.59
N GLU A 192 -24.99 -3.09 -5.59
CA GLU A 192 -25.71 -1.83 -5.83
C GLU A 192 -24.88 -0.81 -6.60
N CYS A 193 -23.58 -0.69 -6.30
CA CYS A 193 -22.70 0.21 -7.03
C CYS A 193 -22.52 -0.24 -8.49
N LYS A 194 -22.38 -1.55 -8.74
CA LYS A 194 -22.32 -2.09 -10.12
C LYS A 194 -23.61 -1.80 -10.89
N GLN A 195 -24.78 -1.95 -10.27
CA GLN A 195 -26.07 -1.60 -10.89
C GLN A 195 -26.16 -0.12 -11.30
N LYS A 196 -25.43 0.76 -10.59
CA LYS A 196 -25.31 2.20 -10.92
C LYS A 196 -24.22 2.51 -11.94
N GLY A 197 -23.58 1.50 -12.54
CA GLY A 197 -22.55 1.64 -13.57
C GLY A 197 -21.11 1.71 -13.03
N TYR A 198 -20.89 1.57 -11.71
CA TYR A 198 -19.55 1.57 -11.11
C TYR A 198 -18.89 0.18 -11.23
N TRP A 199 -18.66 -0.26 -12.46
CA TRP A 199 -18.13 -1.60 -12.77
C TRP A 199 -16.73 -1.85 -12.16
N TYR A 200 -15.94 -0.80 -11.96
CA TYR A 200 -14.57 -0.86 -11.46
C TYR A 200 -14.47 -1.13 -9.95
N ILE A 201 -15.58 -1.12 -9.20
CA ILE A 201 -15.56 -1.25 -7.74
C ILE A 201 -14.95 -2.57 -7.25
N ASP A 202 -14.96 -3.60 -8.09
CA ASP A 202 -14.46 -4.93 -7.79
C ASP A 202 -13.17 -5.30 -8.54
N LEU A 203 -12.55 -4.35 -9.25
CA LEU A 203 -11.44 -4.61 -10.15
C LEU A 203 -10.27 -5.32 -9.45
N ASP A 204 -9.94 -4.92 -8.22
CA ASP A 204 -8.87 -5.54 -7.44
C ASP A 204 -9.12 -7.04 -7.21
N GLY A 205 -10.36 -7.40 -6.91
CA GLY A 205 -10.79 -8.78 -6.77
C GLY A 205 -10.74 -9.56 -8.09
N SER A 206 -11.06 -8.93 -9.22
CA SER A 206 -10.90 -9.55 -10.54
C SER A 206 -9.43 -9.81 -10.88
N ILE A 207 -8.53 -8.90 -10.50
CA ILE A 207 -7.08 -9.06 -10.68
C ILE A 207 -6.52 -10.13 -9.74
N ALA A 208 -7.03 -10.20 -8.51
CA ALA A 208 -6.58 -11.12 -7.48
C ALA A 208 -7.11 -12.55 -7.66
N ALA A 209 -8.27 -12.74 -8.30
CA ALA A 209 -8.96 -14.02 -8.42
C ALA A 209 -8.10 -15.19 -8.97
N PRO A 210 -7.21 -15.00 -9.97
CA PRO A 210 -6.35 -16.09 -10.46
C PRO A 210 -5.31 -16.58 -9.43
N PHE A 211 -5.02 -15.78 -8.41
CA PHE A 211 -3.94 -16.03 -7.45
C PHE A 211 -4.45 -16.49 -6.08
N ILE A 212 -5.76 -16.43 -5.82
CA ILE A 212 -6.35 -16.69 -4.51
C ILE A 212 -7.52 -17.66 -4.63
N SER A 213 -7.56 -18.66 -3.73
CA SER A 213 -8.74 -19.49 -3.56
C SER A 213 -9.54 -19.03 -2.34
N LYS A 214 -10.59 -18.22 -2.55
CA LYS A 214 -11.44 -17.67 -1.46
C LYS A 214 -11.92 -18.74 -0.47
N LYS A 215 -12.24 -19.95 -0.96
CA LYS A 215 -12.70 -21.08 -0.14
C LYS A 215 -11.70 -21.55 0.93
N ASN A 216 -10.41 -21.25 0.75
CA ASN A 216 -9.36 -21.66 1.66
C ASN A 216 -9.24 -20.71 2.86
N TYR A 217 -9.90 -19.57 2.84
CA TYR A 217 -9.74 -18.51 3.84
C TYR A 217 -11.06 -18.07 4.42
N ARG A 218 -11.04 -17.66 5.69
CA ARG A 218 -12.18 -17.07 6.39
C ARG A 218 -11.76 -15.72 6.96
N PHE A 219 -12.66 -14.75 6.85
CA PHE A 219 -12.45 -13.43 7.43
C PHE A 219 -12.40 -13.53 8.95
N ASP A 220 -11.33 -12.99 9.54
CA ASP A 220 -11.16 -12.95 10.98
C ASP A 220 -11.79 -11.68 11.54
N GLY A 221 -13.07 -11.80 11.89
CA GLY A 221 -13.86 -10.69 12.41
C GLY A 221 -13.41 -10.22 13.79
N GLU A 222 -12.81 -11.08 14.61
CA GLU A 222 -12.40 -10.72 15.97
C GLU A 222 -11.19 -9.79 15.94
N ARG A 223 -10.09 -10.23 15.30
CA ARG A 223 -8.88 -9.39 15.20
C ARG A 223 -9.12 -8.14 14.38
N THR A 224 -9.93 -8.23 13.31
CA THR A 224 -10.24 -7.06 12.49
C THR A 224 -11.10 -6.06 13.24
N ARG A 225 -12.11 -6.51 14.02
CA ARG A 225 -12.91 -5.64 14.87
C ARG A 225 -12.02 -4.87 15.84
N GLU A 226 -11.10 -5.56 16.49
CA GLU A 226 -10.24 -4.95 17.50
C GLU A 226 -9.30 -3.91 16.88
N LEU A 227 -8.66 -4.23 15.75
CA LEU A 227 -7.84 -3.27 15.01
C LEU A 227 -8.63 -1.98 14.70
N LEU A 228 -9.83 -2.13 14.12
CA LEU A 228 -10.67 -0.99 13.77
C LEU A 228 -11.14 -0.20 14.99
N ARG A 229 -11.44 -0.88 16.11
CA ARG A 229 -11.80 -0.25 17.38
C ARG A 229 -10.66 0.62 17.92
N LEU A 230 -9.45 0.06 18.02
CA LEU A 230 -8.26 0.76 18.50
C LEU A 230 -7.93 1.98 17.63
N LEU A 231 -7.98 1.83 16.31
CA LEU A 231 -7.80 2.94 15.37
C LEU A 231 -8.89 4.01 15.56
N ALA A 232 -10.14 3.62 15.76
CA ALA A 232 -11.26 4.54 15.95
C ALA A 232 -11.17 5.31 17.28
N GLU A 233 -10.61 4.72 18.32
CA GLU A 233 -10.38 5.36 19.61
C GLU A 233 -9.15 6.28 19.57
N HIS A 234 -8.13 5.93 18.80
CA HIS A 234 -6.86 6.65 18.76
C HIS A 234 -7.03 8.15 18.39
N PRO A 235 -6.57 9.10 19.22
CA PRO A 235 -6.86 10.53 19.06
C PRO A 235 -6.25 11.14 17.79
N ALA A 236 -5.14 10.61 17.28
CA ALA A 236 -4.53 11.09 16.04
C ALA A 236 -5.35 10.73 14.78
N ILE A 237 -6.16 9.68 14.83
CA ILE A 237 -6.92 9.20 13.67
C ILE A 237 -8.18 10.04 13.48
N ARG A 238 -8.42 10.46 12.25
CA ARG A 238 -9.56 11.27 11.82
C ARG A 238 -10.68 10.41 11.27
N ARG A 239 -10.35 9.51 10.36
CA ARG A 239 -11.32 8.77 9.56
C ARG A 239 -10.75 7.41 9.20
N ILE A 240 -11.64 6.42 9.13
CA ILE A 240 -11.35 5.07 8.68
C ILE A 240 -12.43 4.72 7.67
N LEU A 241 -12.06 4.35 6.44
CA LEU A 241 -13.02 3.89 5.45
C LEU A 241 -13.10 2.37 5.50
N VAL A 242 -14.33 1.87 5.67
CA VAL A 242 -14.70 0.46 5.59
C VAL A 242 -16.10 0.34 5.01
N GLN A 243 -16.44 -0.83 4.47
CA GLN A 243 -17.80 -1.04 3.98
C GLN A 243 -18.84 -1.05 5.13
N PRO A 244 -20.07 -0.57 4.87
CA PRO A 244 -21.07 -0.44 5.93
C PRO A 244 -21.51 -1.78 6.54
N HIS A 245 -21.57 -2.86 5.75
CA HIS A 245 -21.90 -4.19 6.29
C HIS A 245 -20.87 -4.64 7.32
N LEU A 246 -19.57 -4.41 7.08
CA LEU A 246 -18.52 -4.68 8.06
C LEU A 246 -18.66 -3.82 9.31
N LYS A 247 -18.92 -2.52 9.15
CA LYS A 247 -19.14 -1.63 10.29
C LYS A 247 -20.26 -2.14 11.20
N GLN A 248 -21.36 -2.63 10.61
CA GLN A 248 -22.49 -3.19 11.34
C GLN A 248 -22.15 -4.56 11.95
N ARG A 249 -21.65 -5.50 11.15
CA ARG A 249 -21.30 -6.88 11.55
C ARG A 249 -20.31 -6.93 12.71
N LEU A 250 -19.34 -6.02 12.71
CA LEU A 250 -18.30 -5.93 13.73
C LEU A 250 -18.74 -5.14 14.98
N GLY A 251 -20.00 -4.66 15.02
CA GLY A 251 -20.53 -3.91 16.16
C GLY A 251 -19.85 -2.55 16.35
N LEU A 252 -19.36 -1.92 15.28
CA LEU A 252 -18.61 -0.66 15.31
C LEU A 252 -19.48 0.56 14.94
N SER A 253 -20.80 0.41 14.96
CA SER A 253 -21.76 1.45 14.57
C SER A 253 -21.62 2.75 15.38
N ALA A 254 -21.30 2.64 16.68
CA ALA A 254 -21.12 3.77 17.57
C ALA A 254 -19.89 4.65 17.22
N PHE A 255 -18.91 4.10 16.49
CA PHE A 255 -17.71 4.85 16.13
C PHE A 255 -17.96 5.78 14.95
N GLY A 256 -17.95 7.08 15.23
CA GLY A 256 -18.06 8.14 14.23
C GLY A 256 -16.87 8.22 13.27
N LYS A 257 -15.70 7.66 13.59
CA LYS A 257 -14.56 7.71 12.66
C LYS A 257 -14.69 6.74 11.48
N LEU A 258 -15.46 5.66 11.63
CA LEU A 258 -15.71 4.70 10.56
C LEU A 258 -16.75 5.25 9.58
N ARG A 259 -16.39 5.39 8.32
CA ARG A 259 -17.20 6.02 7.27
C ARG A 259 -17.21 5.16 5.99
N PHE A 260 -18.30 5.29 5.25
CA PHE A 260 -18.41 4.70 3.91
C PHE A 260 -17.91 5.70 2.87
N GLN A 261 -17.11 5.22 1.91
CA GLN A 261 -16.56 6.04 0.84
C GLN A 261 -17.55 6.27 -0.33
N GLY A 262 -18.61 5.47 -0.44
CA GLY A 262 -19.52 5.50 -1.59
C GLY A 262 -19.00 4.69 -2.78
N CYS A 263 -19.71 4.76 -3.92
CA CYS A 263 -19.40 3.98 -5.13
C CYS A 263 -18.29 4.58 -6.02
N LYS A 264 -17.85 5.82 -5.75
CA LYS A 264 -16.88 6.54 -6.60
C LYS A 264 -15.42 6.14 -6.34
N ALA A 265 -15.21 5.05 -5.62
CA ALA A 265 -13.90 4.49 -5.29
C ALA A 265 -14.03 2.96 -5.18
N ALA A 266 -12.90 2.26 -5.14
CA ALA A 266 -12.86 0.84 -4.83
C ALA A 266 -13.57 0.54 -3.49
N ARG A 267 -14.08 -0.69 -3.36
CA ARG A 267 -14.65 -1.15 -2.09
C ARG A 267 -13.57 -1.29 -1.01
N HIS A 268 -13.99 -1.13 0.24
CA HIS A 268 -13.12 -1.19 1.43
C HIS A 268 -13.60 -2.31 2.37
N ASP A 269 -13.75 -3.51 1.81
CA ASP A 269 -14.03 -4.74 2.56
C ASP A 269 -12.96 -5.83 2.39
N ASP A 270 -11.86 -5.52 1.73
CA ASP A 270 -10.58 -6.25 1.74
C ASP A 270 -9.52 -5.57 2.64
N HIS A 271 -9.64 -4.26 2.84
CA HIS A 271 -8.74 -3.43 3.66
C HIS A 271 -9.48 -2.26 4.34
N ALA A 272 -8.81 -1.61 5.29
CA ALA A 272 -9.22 -0.34 5.87
C ALA A 272 -8.33 0.80 5.41
N HIS A 273 -8.95 1.89 4.93
CA HIS A 273 -8.23 3.12 4.59
C HIS A 273 -8.22 4.06 5.79
N VAL A 274 -7.05 4.32 6.37
CA VAL A 274 -6.88 5.08 7.60
C VAL A 274 -6.33 6.47 7.30
N GLU A 275 -6.94 7.50 7.88
CA GLU A 275 -6.55 8.90 7.69
C GLU A 275 -6.24 9.58 9.04
N LEU A 276 -5.09 10.25 9.09
CA LEU A 276 -4.63 11.14 10.17
C LEU A 276 -5.40 12.47 10.19
N ARG A 277 -5.52 13.09 11.36
CA ARG A 277 -6.09 14.45 11.53
C ARG A 277 -5.37 15.53 10.72
#